data_AF-A0A1G1LSE0-F1
#
_entry.id   AF-A0A1G1LSE0-F1
#
_cell.length_a   1.000
_cell.length_b   1.000
_cell.length_c   1.000
_cell.angle_alpha   90.00
_cell.angle_beta   90.00
_cell.angle_gamma   90.00
#
_symmetry.space_group_name_H-M   'P 1'
#
loop_
_entity.id
_entity.type
_entity.pdbx_description
1 polymer ?
#
loop_
_entity_poly.entity_id
_entity_poly.type
_entity_poly.pdbx_seq_one_letter_code
_entity_poly.pdbx_strand_id
1 'polypeptide(L)'
;MRRNALFLVVVFFSLALIGCMGYAVKEVKRQEGSHQIFSEKGPEPAVYFCKKDNCSRHLEEAIVAAQSSVHCAFYDLDLPNVIAALGEQSSIIEVRVVLDDEPYEGALSGDGVVVEDRPSRMHNKFCIIDGMYVWTGSFNPTENDNDLNDNNAVLMSSVYLSKSYEEEFSELWKGEFSGGEEVPYPSFHHNEVLIENAFCPEDYCEEKVAREISRAKNSVYVMVFSFTSEKIGDALLFNPEIEVRGVFDSSQAGSKYSQFKRLEGFGIPVKKDKGKGKLHHKVFIIDNLTVITGSYNPTASGSENNDENILIMHDEGIARLYAEEFFRLWKAS
;
A
#
# COMPACT_ATOMS: atom_id res chain seq x y z
N MET A 1 16.36 -37.20 -60.91
CA MET A 1 15.42 -37.34 -59.78
C MET A 1 16.02 -36.68 -58.56
N ARG A 2 15.64 -35.42 -58.26
CA ARG A 2 16.02 -34.72 -57.02
C ARG A 2 14.98 -35.09 -55.94
N ARG A 3 15.43 -35.59 -54.79
CA ARG A 3 14.60 -35.80 -53.60
C ARG A 3 14.78 -34.59 -52.68
N ASN A 4 13.71 -33.82 -52.50
CA ASN A 4 13.63 -32.75 -51.51
C ASN A 4 13.44 -33.38 -50.12
N ALA A 5 14.33 -33.06 -49.18
CA ALA A 5 14.12 -33.33 -47.76
C ALA A 5 13.44 -32.11 -47.13
N LEU A 6 12.23 -32.30 -46.63
CA LEU A 6 11.42 -31.29 -45.95
C LEU A 6 11.97 -31.14 -44.52
N PHE A 7 12.50 -29.96 -44.17
CA PHE A 7 12.84 -29.62 -42.79
C PHE A 7 11.56 -29.32 -42.01
N LEU A 8 11.21 -30.19 -41.06
CA LEU A 8 10.14 -29.95 -40.11
C LEU A 8 10.69 -29.08 -38.98
N VAL A 9 10.42 -27.77 -39.02
CA VAL A 9 10.70 -26.87 -37.89
C VAL A 9 9.61 -27.09 -36.86
N VAL A 10 9.92 -27.83 -35.81
CA VAL A 10 9.06 -27.91 -34.61
C VAL A 10 9.26 -26.62 -33.83
N VAL A 11 8.34 -25.68 -34.00
CA VAL A 11 8.24 -24.50 -33.15
C VAL A 11 7.69 -24.97 -31.81
N PHE A 12 8.55 -25.01 -30.79
CA PHE A 12 8.12 -25.13 -29.41
C PHE A 12 7.37 -23.85 -29.04
N PHE A 13 6.04 -23.91 -29.04
CA PHE A 13 5.26 -22.97 -28.26
C PHE A 13 5.56 -23.25 -26.79
N SER A 14 6.35 -22.38 -26.17
CA SER A 14 6.39 -22.27 -24.72
C SER A 14 5.02 -21.79 -24.26
N LEU A 15 4.14 -22.75 -23.96
CA LEU A 15 3.04 -22.51 -23.04
C LEU A 15 3.69 -22.05 -21.73
N ALA A 16 3.64 -20.75 -21.47
CA ALA A 16 3.82 -20.25 -20.12
C ALA A 16 2.74 -20.93 -19.29
N LEU A 17 3.16 -21.90 -18.47
CA LEU A 17 2.35 -22.40 -17.38
C LEU A 17 1.87 -21.16 -16.63
N ILE A 18 0.57 -20.93 -16.63
CA ILE A 18 -0.12 -20.11 -15.63
C ILE A 18 0.37 -20.70 -14.31
N GLY A 19 1.34 -20.05 -13.68
CA GLY A 19 1.82 -20.46 -12.38
C GLY A 19 0.60 -20.46 -11.48
N CYS A 20 0.35 -21.58 -10.80
CA CYS A 20 -0.57 -21.56 -9.67
C CYS A 20 -0.12 -20.42 -8.76
N MET A 21 -0.85 -19.30 -8.76
CA MET A 21 -0.74 -18.33 -7.69
C MET A 21 -1.17 -19.09 -6.43
N GLY A 22 -0.19 -19.42 -5.59
CA GLY A 22 -0.46 -20.02 -4.29
C GLY A 22 -1.25 -19.04 -3.44
N TYR A 23 -2.09 -19.55 -2.55
CA TYR A 23 -2.85 -18.73 -1.63
C TYR A 23 -2.43 -19.00 -0.19
N ALA A 24 -2.57 -18.00 0.66
CA ALA A 24 -2.34 -18.16 2.08
C ALA A 24 -3.32 -19.16 2.71
N VAL A 25 -2.81 -19.98 3.62
CA VAL A 25 -3.60 -20.96 4.38
C VAL A 25 -3.32 -20.75 5.86
N LYS A 26 -4.39 -20.70 6.66
CA LYS A 26 -4.29 -20.58 8.13
C LYS A 26 -3.50 -21.75 8.71
N GLU A 27 -2.59 -21.45 9.62
CA GLU A 27 -1.96 -22.46 10.46
C GLU A 27 -2.76 -22.70 11.75
N VAL A 28 -2.54 -23.86 12.36
CA VAL A 28 -3.24 -24.26 13.59
C VAL A 28 -2.96 -23.25 14.70
N LYS A 29 -4.02 -22.68 15.29
CA LYS A 29 -3.97 -21.74 16.41
C LYS A 29 -3.00 -22.23 17.50
N ARG A 30 -1.96 -21.46 17.81
CA ARG A 30 -1.20 -21.59 19.05
C ARG A 30 -1.71 -20.56 20.05
N GLN A 31 -2.09 -21.02 21.24
CA GLN A 31 -2.35 -20.14 22.38
C GLN A 31 -1.06 -19.99 23.18
N GLU A 32 -0.58 -18.76 23.37
CA GLU A 32 0.38 -18.42 24.42
C GLU A 32 -0.32 -17.52 25.44
N GLY A 33 -0.68 -18.11 26.59
CA GLY A 33 -1.41 -17.39 27.64
C GLY A 33 -2.81 -16.97 27.22
N SER A 34 -3.18 -15.70 27.47
CA SER A 34 -4.51 -15.15 27.16
C SER A 34 -4.64 -14.53 25.77
N HIS A 35 -3.56 -14.48 24.97
CA HIS A 35 -3.55 -13.83 23.66
C HIS A 35 -3.57 -14.88 22.55
N GLN A 36 -4.43 -14.67 21.56
CA GLN A 36 -4.55 -15.55 20.41
C GLN A 36 -3.55 -15.13 19.34
N ILE A 37 -2.60 -16.00 19.01
CA ILE A 37 -1.65 -15.77 17.92
C ILE A 37 -2.29 -16.27 16.62
N PHE A 38 -2.47 -15.36 15.67
CA PHE A 38 -2.91 -15.67 14.32
C PHE A 38 -1.69 -15.94 13.43
N SER A 39 -1.73 -17.02 12.66
CA SER A 39 -0.61 -17.40 11.79
C SER A 39 -1.11 -18.07 10.52
N GLU A 40 -0.42 -17.81 9.42
CA GLU A 40 -0.71 -18.35 8.10
C GLU A 40 0.60 -18.59 7.33
N LYS A 41 0.51 -19.41 6.29
CA LYS A 41 1.57 -19.61 5.31
C LYS A 41 1.08 -19.31 3.92
N GLY A 42 1.85 -18.58 3.13
CA GLY A 42 1.51 -18.20 1.76
C GLY A 42 2.74 -17.79 0.96
N PRO A 43 2.56 -17.33 -0.29
CA PRO A 43 3.61 -16.70 -1.06
C PRO A 43 4.09 -15.40 -0.40
N GLU A 44 5.38 -15.08 -0.54
CA GLU A 44 5.93 -13.80 -0.09
C GLU A 44 5.19 -12.59 -0.70
N PRO A 45 4.97 -11.51 0.06
CA PRO A 45 4.39 -10.28 -0.46
C PRO A 45 5.20 -9.72 -1.64
N ALA A 46 4.51 -9.33 -2.71
CA ALA A 46 5.13 -8.64 -3.84
C ALA A 46 5.10 -7.13 -3.61
N VAL A 47 6.24 -6.46 -3.77
CA VAL A 47 6.39 -5.01 -3.63
C VAL A 47 6.71 -4.40 -4.99
N TYR A 48 6.02 -3.31 -5.33
CA TYR A 48 6.18 -2.59 -6.58
C TYR A 48 6.45 -1.10 -6.32
N PHE A 49 7.44 -0.55 -7.03
CA PHE A 49 7.69 0.89 -7.12
C PHE A 49 7.18 1.38 -8.47
N CYS A 50 5.99 2.00 -8.49
CA CYS A 50 5.10 1.96 -9.66
C CYS A 50 5.68 2.58 -10.93
N LYS A 51 6.42 3.68 -10.80
CA LYS A 51 7.14 4.32 -11.91
C LYS A 51 8.14 3.42 -12.61
N LYS A 52 8.70 2.44 -11.91
CA LYS A 52 9.67 1.48 -12.43
C LYS A 52 9.00 0.17 -12.81
N ASP A 53 8.06 -0.28 -11.99
CA ASP A 53 7.52 -1.64 -12.05
C ASP A 53 6.15 -1.73 -12.74
N ASN A 54 5.55 -0.59 -13.15
CA ASN A 54 4.27 -0.51 -13.83
C ASN A 54 3.12 -1.14 -13.02
N CYS A 55 2.75 -0.48 -11.91
CA CYS A 55 1.68 -0.94 -11.03
C CYS A 55 0.33 -1.09 -11.74
N SER A 56 0.04 -0.24 -12.73
CA SER A 56 -1.17 -0.33 -13.56
C SER A 56 -1.35 -1.73 -14.14
N ARG A 57 -0.29 -2.29 -14.73
CA ARG A 57 -0.31 -3.64 -15.30
C ARG A 57 -0.55 -4.71 -14.23
N HIS A 58 0.14 -4.63 -13.10
CA HIS A 58 0.03 -5.65 -12.04
C HIS A 58 -1.35 -5.64 -11.38
N LEU A 59 -1.94 -4.47 -11.18
CA LEU A 59 -3.30 -4.35 -10.66
C LEU A 59 -4.33 -4.89 -11.67
N GLU A 60 -4.21 -4.55 -12.95
CA GLU A 60 -5.05 -5.10 -14.02
C GLU A 60 -4.97 -6.64 -14.06
N GLU A 61 -3.75 -7.21 -14.09
CA GLU A 61 -3.54 -8.66 -14.11
C GLU A 61 -4.20 -9.35 -12.90
N ALA A 62 -4.14 -8.74 -11.72
CA ALA A 62 -4.77 -9.27 -10.52
C ALA A 62 -6.31 -9.22 -10.59
N ILE A 63 -6.89 -8.12 -11.08
CA ILE A 63 -8.34 -7.97 -11.27
C ILE A 63 -8.86 -8.97 -12.31
N VAL A 64 -8.17 -9.11 -13.45
CA VAL A 64 -8.57 -10.02 -14.54
C VAL A 64 -8.49 -11.49 -14.11
N ALA A 65 -7.57 -11.83 -13.20
CA ALA A 65 -7.41 -13.18 -12.69
C ALA A 65 -8.43 -13.58 -11.61
N ALA A 66 -9.22 -12.63 -11.11
CA ALA A 66 -10.21 -12.86 -10.06
C ALA A 66 -11.26 -13.88 -10.48
N GLN A 67 -11.72 -14.70 -9.54
CA GLN A 67 -12.65 -15.81 -9.80
C GLN A 67 -14.02 -15.64 -9.16
N SER A 68 -14.14 -14.77 -8.15
CA SER A 68 -15.31 -14.68 -7.29
C SER A 68 -15.69 -13.25 -6.90
N SER A 69 -14.72 -12.42 -6.51
CA SER A 69 -15.00 -11.03 -6.16
C SER A 69 -13.80 -10.09 -6.31
N VAL A 70 -14.09 -8.82 -6.60
CA VAL A 70 -13.13 -7.71 -6.55
C VAL A 70 -13.79 -6.54 -5.84
N HIS A 71 -13.28 -6.18 -4.67
CA HIS A 71 -13.76 -5.06 -3.86
C HIS A 71 -12.66 -4.03 -3.73
N CYS A 72 -12.87 -2.81 -4.23
CA CYS A 72 -11.83 -1.79 -4.28
C CYS A 72 -12.28 -0.47 -3.66
N ALA A 73 -11.39 0.15 -2.89
CA ALA A 73 -11.55 1.51 -2.39
C ALA A 73 -10.42 2.36 -2.96
N PHE A 74 -10.76 3.31 -3.84
CA PHE A 74 -9.80 4.17 -4.52
C PHE A 74 -10.18 5.64 -4.39
N TYR A 75 -9.30 6.41 -3.76
CA TYR A 75 -9.41 7.86 -3.74
C TYR A 75 -9.44 8.50 -5.14
N ASP A 76 -8.63 7.98 -6.07
CA ASP A 76 -8.53 8.51 -7.43
C ASP A 76 -8.29 7.35 -8.41
N LEU A 77 -8.93 7.41 -9.57
CA LEU A 77 -8.93 6.38 -10.60
C LEU A 77 -9.14 7.01 -11.99
N ASP A 78 -8.10 6.98 -12.82
CA ASP A 78 -8.16 7.40 -14.22
C ASP A 78 -7.55 6.38 -15.21
N LEU A 79 -6.95 5.28 -14.70
CA LEU A 79 -6.29 4.27 -15.54
C LEU A 79 -7.28 3.51 -16.43
N PRO A 80 -7.21 3.65 -17.77
CA PRO A 80 -8.20 3.06 -18.67
C PRO A 80 -8.25 1.53 -18.60
N ASN A 81 -7.11 0.86 -18.41
CA ASN A 81 -7.03 -0.59 -18.32
C ASN A 81 -7.63 -1.14 -17.01
N VAL A 82 -7.43 -0.44 -15.89
CA VAL A 82 -8.02 -0.81 -14.60
C VAL A 82 -9.54 -0.60 -14.62
N ILE A 83 -10.00 0.53 -15.17
CA ILE A 83 -11.42 0.83 -15.37
C ILE A 83 -12.06 -0.26 -16.25
N ALA A 84 -11.44 -0.60 -17.38
CA ALA A 84 -11.92 -1.64 -18.28
C ALA A 84 -11.98 -3.00 -17.58
N ALA A 85 -10.93 -3.40 -16.85
CA ALA A 85 -10.89 -4.66 -16.12
C ALA A 85 -12.02 -4.77 -15.08
N LEU A 86 -12.25 -3.73 -14.29
CA LEU A 86 -13.36 -3.69 -13.32
C LEU A 86 -14.72 -3.79 -14.01
N GLY A 87 -14.92 -3.02 -15.08
CA GLY A 87 -16.16 -3.04 -15.87
C GLY A 87 -16.45 -4.40 -16.51
N GLU A 88 -15.46 -5.02 -17.15
CA GLU A 88 -15.61 -6.34 -17.77
C GLU A 88 -15.87 -7.44 -16.73
N GLN A 89 -15.13 -7.44 -15.62
CA GLN A 89 -15.31 -8.43 -14.55
C GLN A 89 -16.67 -8.29 -13.84
N SER A 90 -17.25 -7.10 -13.77
CA SER A 90 -18.58 -6.88 -13.17
C SER A 90 -19.73 -7.66 -13.83
N SER A 91 -19.51 -8.16 -15.05
CA SER A 91 -20.48 -9.01 -15.76
C SER A 91 -20.33 -10.51 -15.43
N ILE A 92 -19.30 -10.89 -14.69
CA ILE A 92 -18.89 -12.28 -14.44
C ILE A 92 -18.88 -12.60 -12.95
N ILE A 93 -18.33 -11.69 -12.14
CA ILE A 93 -18.11 -11.85 -10.71
C ILE A 93 -18.65 -10.63 -9.94
N GLU A 94 -18.65 -10.70 -8.61
CA GLU A 94 -19.01 -9.54 -7.80
C GLU A 94 -17.91 -8.48 -7.87
N VAL A 95 -18.21 -7.31 -8.43
CA VAL A 95 -17.31 -6.17 -8.44
C VAL A 95 -17.96 -5.01 -7.73
N ARG A 96 -17.28 -4.46 -6.72
CA ARG A 96 -17.73 -3.30 -5.96
C ARG A 96 -16.60 -2.30 -5.81
N VAL A 97 -16.90 -1.03 -6.05
CA VAL A 97 -15.90 0.05 -6.01
C VAL A 97 -16.43 1.20 -5.18
N VAL A 98 -15.65 1.65 -4.21
CA VAL A 98 -15.87 2.91 -3.49
C VAL A 98 -14.85 3.93 -4.00
N LEU A 99 -15.34 5.12 -4.37
CA LEU A 99 -14.56 6.24 -4.88
C LEU A 99 -14.80 7.49 -4.02
N ASP A 100 -13.85 8.41 -4.03
CA ASP A 100 -14.00 9.77 -3.48
C ASP A 100 -14.51 10.72 -4.58
N ASP A 101 -15.36 11.69 -4.27
CA ASP A 101 -15.96 12.60 -5.26
C ASP A 101 -14.96 13.62 -5.83
N GLU A 102 -13.85 13.88 -5.15
CA GLU A 102 -12.79 14.79 -5.59
C GLU A 102 -11.44 14.04 -5.72
N PRO A 103 -11.12 13.47 -6.90
CA PRO A 103 -11.34 14.11 -8.22
C PRO A 103 -12.23 13.34 -9.21
N TYR A 104 -13.23 12.58 -8.75
CA TYR A 104 -14.02 11.69 -9.62
C TYR A 104 -14.69 12.39 -10.83
N GLU A 105 -14.36 11.93 -12.04
CA GLU A 105 -14.89 12.47 -13.30
C GLU A 105 -15.92 11.56 -14.01
N GLY A 106 -16.49 10.56 -13.31
CA GLY A 106 -17.48 9.65 -13.92
C GLY A 106 -16.89 8.42 -14.61
N ALA A 107 -15.64 8.05 -14.30
CA ALA A 107 -14.91 6.99 -14.98
C ALA A 107 -15.52 5.58 -14.81
N LEU A 108 -16.17 5.32 -13.67
CA LEU A 108 -16.92 4.11 -13.36
C LEU A 108 -18.26 4.50 -12.72
N SER A 109 -19.37 3.87 -13.13
CA SER A 109 -20.69 4.14 -12.55
C SER A 109 -21.58 2.89 -12.59
N GLY A 110 -22.70 2.93 -11.86
CA GLY A 110 -23.68 1.84 -11.79
C GLY A 110 -23.84 1.28 -10.37
N ASP A 111 -24.66 0.23 -10.24
CA ASP A 111 -25.02 -0.34 -8.92
C ASP A 111 -23.83 -0.94 -8.15
N GLY A 112 -22.72 -1.21 -8.83
CA GLY A 112 -21.45 -1.67 -8.25
C GLY A 112 -20.50 -0.55 -7.83
N VAL A 113 -20.93 0.71 -7.86
CA VAL A 113 -20.07 1.87 -7.54
C VAL A 113 -20.75 2.77 -6.51
N VAL A 114 -20.00 3.09 -5.45
CA VAL A 114 -20.33 4.14 -4.47
C VAL A 114 -19.32 5.27 -4.65
N VAL A 115 -19.82 6.50 -4.68
CA VAL A 115 -18.98 7.71 -4.70
C VAL A 115 -19.33 8.50 -3.45
N GLU A 116 -18.33 8.71 -2.61
CA GLU A 116 -18.46 9.43 -1.34
C GLU A 116 -18.19 10.92 -1.53
N ASP A 117 -19.04 11.79 -0.94
CA ASP A 117 -19.03 13.24 -1.15
C ASP A 117 -18.86 14.09 0.13
N ARG A 118 -18.44 13.49 1.25
CA ARG A 118 -18.14 14.24 2.48
C ARG A 118 -16.91 15.15 2.31
N PRO A 119 -16.78 16.20 3.15
CA PRO A 119 -15.63 17.11 3.11
C PRO A 119 -14.26 16.48 3.43
N SER A 120 -14.26 15.35 4.12
CA SER A 120 -13.07 14.58 4.49
C SER A 120 -12.88 13.44 3.50
N ARG A 121 -11.66 12.90 3.34
CA ARG A 121 -11.38 12.04 2.18
C ARG A 121 -11.50 10.56 2.47
N MET A 122 -12.18 9.80 1.61
CA MET A 122 -11.99 8.36 1.47
C MET A 122 -10.65 8.15 0.76
N HIS A 123 -9.56 8.24 1.54
CA HIS A 123 -8.21 8.33 1.00
C HIS A 123 -7.55 6.95 0.89
N ASN A 124 -8.33 5.87 0.85
CA ASN A 124 -7.84 4.51 0.64
C ASN A 124 -7.40 4.27 -0.82
N LYS A 125 -6.50 3.30 -1.00
CA LYS A 125 -6.05 2.81 -2.32
C LYS A 125 -5.82 1.30 -2.27
N PHE A 126 -6.88 0.54 -2.07
CA PHE A 126 -6.77 -0.91 -1.95
C PHE A 126 -7.79 -1.67 -2.80
N CYS A 127 -7.47 -2.93 -3.09
CA CYS A 127 -8.43 -3.93 -3.56
C CYS A 127 -8.29 -5.23 -2.78
N ILE A 128 -9.41 -5.85 -2.45
CA ILE A 128 -9.51 -7.24 -2.02
C ILE A 128 -9.95 -8.07 -3.22
N ILE A 129 -9.19 -9.13 -3.52
CA ILE A 129 -9.45 -10.02 -4.64
C ILE A 129 -9.70 -11.42 -4.11
N ASP A 130 -10.87 -11.97 -4.44
CA ASP A 130 -11.38 -13.28 -4.04
C ASP A 130 -11.42 -13.51 -2.51
N GLY A 131 -11.33 -12.45 -1.71
CA GLY A 131 -11.15 -12.55 -0.25
C GLY A 131 -9.82 -13.20 0.17
N MET A 132 -8.85 -13.28 -0.74
CA MET A 132 -7.58 -14.00 -0.54
C MET A 132 -6.33 -13.17 -0.83
N TYR A 133 -6.47 -12.10 -1.61
CA TYR A 133 -5.37 -11.17 -1.91
C TYR A 133 -5.77 -9.75 -1.55
N VAL A 134 -4.78 -8.98 -1.11
CA VAL A 134 -4.89 -7.54 -0.88
C VAL A 134 -3.85 -6.84 -1.72
N TRP A 135 -4.31 -5.93 -2.57
CA TRP A 135 -3.52 -4.87 -3.15
C TRP A 135 -3.67 -3.62 -2.28
N THR A 136 -2.58 -3.01 -1.81
CA THR A 136 -2.61 -1.75 -1.04
C THR A 136 -1.32 -0.96 -1.24
N GLY A 137 -1.26 0.27 -0.74
CA GLY A 137 -0.06 1.11 -0.77
C GLY A 137 -0.40 2.57 -0.92
N SER A 138 0.52 3.33 -1.51
CA SER A 138 0.35 4.76 -1.74
C SER A 138 -0.08 5.12 -3.16
N PHE A 139 -0.22 4.11 -4.03
CA PHE A 139 -0.56 4.22 -5.45
C PHE A 139 -2.06 4.42 -5.65
N ASN A 140 -2.48 5.59 -6.15
CA ASN A 140 -3.77 5.70 -6.80
C ASN A 140 -3.67 5.09 -8.20
N PRO A 141 -4.66 4.34 -8.68
CA PRO A 141 -4.70 3.85 -10.06
C PRO A 141 -4.93 4.99 -11.07
N THR A 142 -3.93 5.86 -11.20
CA THR A 142 -3.88 6.96 -12.17
C THR A 142 -2.65 6.93 -13.06
N GLU A 143 -2.73 7.52 -14.25
CA GLU A 143 -1.59 7.68 -15.17
C GLU A 143 -0.43 8.40 -14.48
N ASN A 144 -0.73 9.45 -13.70
CA ASN A 144 0.29 10.20 -12.96
C ASN A 144 1.00 9.34 -11.91
N ASP A 145 0.25 8.55 -11.12
CA ASP A 145 0.85 7.67 -10.13
C ASP A 145 1.58 6.47 -10.78
N ASN A 146 1.19 6.06 -11.99
CA ASN A 146 1.90 5.00 -12.69
C ASN A 146 3.20 5.49 -13.37
N ASP A 147 3.17 6.66 -14.01
CA ASP A 147 4.24 7.06 -14.94
C ASP A 147 5.14 8.18 -14.41
N LEU A 148 4.65 9.02 -13.48
CA LEU A 148 5.34 10.25 -13.07
C LEU A 148 5.73 10.26 -11.59
N ASN A 149 4.81 9.94 -10.69
CA ASN A 149 5.02 10.05 -9.25
C ASN A 149 5.80 8.84 -8.72
N ASP A 150 6.64 9.09 -7.72
CA ASP A 150 7.36 8.03 -7.02
C ASP A 150 6.46 7.56 -5.85
N ASN A 151 5.84 6.38 -6.01
CA ASN A 151 4.91 5.74 -5.05
C ASN A 151 5.08 4.21 -5.09
N ASN A 152 4.39 3.50 -4.19
CA ASN A 152 4.49 2.05 -4.11
C ASN A 152 3.14 1.36 -3.99
N ALA A 153 3.14 0.07 -4.29
CA ALA A 153 2.08 -0.87 -3.99
C ALA A 153 2.63 -2.19 -3.46
N VAL A 154 1.81 -2.90 -2.69
CA VAL A 154 2.05 -4.23 -2.16
C VAL A 154 0.88 -5.12 -2.57
N LEU A 155 1.19 -6.29 -3.14
CA LEU A 155 0.21 -7.35 -3.36
C LEU A 155 0.57 -8.53 -2.44
N MET A 156 -0.35 -8.87 -1.54
CA MET A 156 -0.15 -9.93 -0.56
C MET A 156 -1.29 -10.93 -0.62
N SER A 157 -0.98 -12.23 -0.68
CA SER A 157 -1.98 -13.27 -0.38
C SER A 157 -2.04 -13.48 1.12
N SER A 158 -3.18 -13.16 1.74
CA SER A 158 -3.33 -13.27 3.18
C SER A 158 -4.80 -13.35 3.57
N VAL A 159 -5.17 -14.40 4.31
CA VAL A 159 -6.56 -14.57 4.74
C VAL A 159 -6.90 -13.70 5.93
N TYR A 160 -5.91 -13.32 6.74
CA TYR A 160 -6.12 -12.38 7.85
C TYR A 160 -6.16 -10.94 7.34
N LEU A 161 -5.24 -10.54 6.45
CA LEU A 161 -5.24 -9.19 5.88
C LEU A 161 -6.47 -8.96 5.01
N SER A 162 -6.82 -9.89 4.12
CA SER A 162 -8.03 -9.79 3.30
C SER A 162 -9.26 -9.66 4.18
N LYS A 163 -9.34 -10.38 5.30
CA LYS A 163 -10.49 -10.25 6.20
C LYS A 163 -10.55 -8.90 6.91
N SER A 164 -9.41 -8.35 7.34
CA SER A 164 -9.39 -7.00 7.92
C SER A 164 -9.80 -5.93 6.91
N TYR A 165 -9.29 -6.00 5.68
CA TYR A 165 -9.62 -5.05 4.61
C TYR A 165 -11.07 -5.20 4.12
N GLU A 166 -11.64 -6.41 4.17
CA GLU A 166 -13.04 -6.65 3.80
C GLU A 166 -14.02 -6.08 4.82
N GLU A 167 -13.68 -6.06 6.12
CA GLU A 167 -14.52 -5.39 7.14
C GLU A 167 -14.54 -3.88 6.91
N GLU A 168 -13.38 -3.24 6.74
CA GLU A 168 -13.28 -1.82 6.36
C GLU A 168 -14.08 -1.54 5.08
N PHE A 169 -13.86 -2.32 4.02
CA PHE A 169 -14.59 -2.13 2.76
C PHE A 169 -16.10 -2.21 2.96
N SER A 170 -16.56 -3.11 3.85
CA SER A 170 -17.98 -3.27 4.16
C SER A 170 -18.58 -2.08 4.89
N GLU A 171 -17.79 -1.32 5.65
CA GLU A 171 -18.20 -0.06 6.30
C GLU A 171 -18.30 1.05 5.24
N LEU A 172 -17.23 1.25 4.45
CA LEU A 172 -17.20 2.22 3.36
C LEU A 172 -18.36 2.00 2.36
N TRP A 173 -18.64 0.75 2.01
CA TRP A 173 -19.73 0.38 1.10
C TRP A 173 -21.13 0.70 1.65
N LYS A 174 -21.30 0.71 2.97
CA LYS A 174 -22.57 1.09 3.63
C LYS A 174 -22.70 2.60 3.84
N GLY A 175 -21.65 3.36 3.52
CA GLY A 175 -21.59 4.80 3.77
C GLY A 175 -21.12 5.17 5.18
N GLU A 176 -20.41 4.26 5.85
CA GLU A 176 -19.79 4.50 7.15
C GLU A 176 -18.35 4.96 6.90
N PHE A 177 -18.06 6.24 7.18
CA PHE A 177 -16.76 6.88 6.93
C PHE A 177 -16.28 7.68 8.15
N SER A 178 -14.97 7.95 8.23
CA SER A 178 -14.29 8.67 9.34
C SER A 178 -14.40 7.95 10.68
N GLY A 179 -14.32 6.62 10.66
CA GLY A 179 -14.49 5.78 11.84
C GLY A 179 -15.03 4.42 11.44
N GLY A 180 -15.08 3.53 12.41
CA GLY A 180 -15.47 2.16 12.15
C GLY A 180 -15.31 1.29 13.38
N GLU A 181 -15.36 -0.02 13.16
CA GLU A 181 -14.88 -1.00 14.12
C GLU A 181 -13.37 -1.23 13.94
N GLU A 182 -12.66 -1.46 15.04
CA GLU A 182 -11.25 -1.84 14.96
C GLU A 182 -11.07 -3.14 14.15
N VAL A 183 -9.94 -3.25 13.45
CA VAL A 183 -9.67 -4.43 12.61
C VAL A 183 -9.72 -5.74 13.41
N PRO A 184 -10.29 -6.82 12.86
CA PRO A 184 -10.43 -8.10 13.57
C PRO A 184 -9.09 -8.80 13.82
N TYR A 185 -8.08 -8.50 13.01
CA TYR A 185 -6.74 -9.09 13.09
C TYR A 185 -5.67 -8.00 13.01
N PRO A 186 -5.50 -7.18 14.07
CA PRO A 186 -4.54 -6.06 14.06
C PRO A 186 -3.09 -6.52 13.93
N SER A 187 -2.81 -7.80 14.23
CA SER A 187 -1.53 -8.44 14.01
C SER A 187 -1.68 -9.94 13.75
N PHE A 188 -0.82 -10.49 12.89
CA PHE A 188 -0.73 -11.92 12.60
C PHE A 188 0.68 -12.25 12.04
N HIS A 189 1.03 -13.54 12.02
CA HIS A 189 2.26 -14.00 11.38
C HIS A 189 1.98 -14.57 9.99
N HIS A 190 2.69 -14.07 8.97
CA HIS A 190 2.71 -14.62 7.63
C HIS A 190 4.09 -15.22 7.36
N ASN A 191 4.21 -16.53 7.16
CA ASN A 191 5.52 -17.20 7.04
C ASN A 191 6.47 -16.87 8.23
N GLU A 192 5.93 -16.82 9.46
CA GLU A 192 6.65 -16.44 10.69
C GLU A 192 7.00 -14.94 10.83
N VAL A 193 6.89 -14.16 9.74
CA VAL A 193 7.05 -12.69 9.75
C VAL A 193 5.83 -12.04 10.40
N LEU A 194 6.05 -11.13 11.34
CA LEU A 194 4.97 -10.34 11.94
C LEU A 194 4.46 -9.30 10.94
N ILE A 195 3.15 -9.28 10.75
CA ILE A 195 2.41 -8.30 9.97
C ILE A 195 1.41 -7.62 10.88
N GLU A 196 1.31 -6.30 10.79
CA GLU A 196 0.26 -5.51 11.45
C GLU A 196 -0.43 -4.63 10.41
N ASN A 197 -1.72 -4.37 10.62
CA ASN A 197 -2.48 -3.43 9.82
C ASN A 197 -3.37 -2.55 10.72
N ALA A 198 -3.77 -1.42 10.18
CA ALA A 198 -4.65 -0.47 10.86
C ALA A 198 -5.33 0.44 9.85
N PHE A 199 -6.58 0.81 10.14
CA PHE A 199 -7.33 1.86 9.47
C PHE A 199 -7.49 3.08 10.38
N CYS A 200 -7.56 4.26 9.78
CA CYS A 200 -7.68 5.52 10.47
C CYS A 200 -9.01 6.17 10.14
N PRO A 201 -9.67 6.80 11.14
CA PRO A 201 -9.12 7.20 12.44
C PRO A 201 -9.17 6.16 13.59
N GLU A 202 -9.90 5.06 13.45
CA GLU A 202 -10.28 4.15 14.55
C GLU A 202 -9.13 3.31 15.14
N ASP A 203 -8.12 2.92 14.35
CA ASP A 203 -7.01 2.10 14.84
C ASP A 203 -5.76 2.91 15.26
N TYR A 204 -5.84 4.23 15.40
CA TYR A 204 -4.74 5.06 15.93
C TYR A 204 -3.41 4.95 15.14
N CYS A 205 -3.44 5.18 13.81
CA CYS A 205 -2.24 4.99 12.96
C CYS A 205 -1.06 5.86 13.38
N GLU A 206 -1.28 7.10 13.83
CA GLU A 206 -0.21 8.00 14.29
C GLU A 206 0.58 7.39 15.46
N GLU A 207 -0.15 6.82 16.43
CA GLU A 207 0.40 6.13 17.58
C GLU A 207 1.21 4.90 17.17
N LYS A 208 0.71 4.10 16.23
CA LYS A 208 1.41 2.91 15.74
C LYS A 208 2.71 3.29 15.03
N VAL A 209 2.69 4.30 14.16
CA VAL A 209 3.90 4.80 13.48
C VAL A 209 4.92 5.35 14.50
N ALA A 210 4.47 6.21 15.41
CA ALA A 210 5.35 6.78 16.43
C ALA A 210 5.95 5.70 17.35
N ARG A 211 5.16 4.68 17.71
CA ARG A 211 5.60 3.53 18.50
C ARG A 211 6.73 2.78 17.82
N GLU A 212 6.59 2.41 16.55
CA GLU A 212 7.65 1.68 15.84
C GLU A 212 8.92 2.50 15.71
N ILE A 213 8.82 3.80 15.38
CA ILE A 213 9.97 4.71 15.34
C ILE A 213 10.67 4.80 16.70
N SER A 214 9.90 4.90 17.79
CA SER A 214 10.46 4.98 19.15
C SER A 214 11.23 3.72 19.59
N ARG A 215 10.94 2.58 18.95
CA ARG A 215 11.58 1.29 19.25
C ARG A 215 12.87 1.08 18.45
N ALA A 216 13.08 1.84 17.39
CA ALA A 216 14.24 1.77 16.51
C ALA A 216 15.56 1.78 17.29
N LYS A 217 16.52 0.98 16.83
CA LYS A 217 17.83 0.76 17.46
C LYS A 217 19.00 1.23 16.62
N ASN A 218 18.84 1.33 15.31
CA ASN A 218 19.92 1.62 14.38
C ASN A 218 19.58 2.78 13.45
N SER A 219 18.42 2.75 12.79
CA SER A 219 18.10 3.73 11.75
C SER A 219 16.62 3.87 11.46
N VAL A 220 16.21 5.07 11.04
CA VAL A 220 14.90 5.32 10.44
C VAL A 220 15.06 6.13 9.15
N TYR A 221 14.58 5.59 8.03
CA TYR A 221 14.55 6.26 6.73
C TYR A 221 13.10 6.59 6.35
N VAL A 222 12.87 7.84 5.93
CA VAL A 222 11.52 8.36 5.64
C VAL A 222 11.42 8.78 4.18
N MET A 223 10.37 8.35 3.49
CA MET A 223 9.97 8.88 2.17
C MET A 223 8.52 9.33 2.29
N VAL A 224 8.26 10.63 2.18
CA VAL A 224 6.94 11.15 2.54
C VAL A 224 6.45 12.27 1.63
N PHE A 225 5.19 12.15 1.24
CA PHE A 225 4.45 13.21 0.56
C PHE A 225 4.16 14.37 1.52
N SER A 226 3.20 14.21 2.44
CA SER A 226 2.86 15.22 3.44
C SER A 226 3.16 14.73 4.84
N PHE A 227 3.84 15.56 5.63
CA PHE A 227 4.22 15.23 7.01
C PHE A 227 4.16 16.47 7.89
N THR A 228 3.13 16.53 8.75
CA THR A 228 2.91 17.61 9.72
C THR A 228 2.75 17.12 11.15
N SER A 229 2.63 15.80 11.38
CA SER A 229 2.50 15.19 12.72
C SER A 229 3.64 15.61 13.65
N GLU A 230 3.30 16.22 14.78
CA GLU A 230 4.28 16.54 15.82
C GLU A 230 4.71 15.27 16.55
N LYS A 231 3.81 14.32 16.79
CA LYS A 231 4.10 13.07 17.52
C LYS A 231 5.13 12.21 16.81
N ILE A 232 4.97 12.02 15.50
CA ILE A 232 5.93 11.26 14.68
C ILE A 232 7.23 12.06 14.53
N GLY A 233 7.14 13.40 14.39
CA GLY A 233 8.32 14.27 14.39
C GLY A 233 9.13 14.16 15.69
N ASP A 234 8.46 14.11 16.84
CA ASP A 234 9.06 13.93 18.16
C ASP A 234 9.74 12.58 18.29
N ALA A 235 9.10 11.51 17.83
CA ALA A 235 9.67 10.16 17.84
C ALA A 235 10.99 10.09 17.04
N LEU A 236 11.08 10.81 15.91
CA LEU A 236 12.31 10.91 15.11
C LEU A 236 13.40 11.76 15.79
N LEU A 237 13.02 12.82 16.50
CA LEU A 237 13.96 13.75 17.14
C LEU A 237 14.52 13.24 18.46
N PHE A 238 13.71 12.54 19.25
CA PHE A 238 14.05 12.15 20.62
C PHE A 238 14.65 10.75 20.73
N ASN A 239 15.29 10.27 19.65
CA ASN A 239 16.14 9.11 19.65
C ASN A 239 17.51 9.44 18.99
N PRO A 240 18.37 10.22 19.67
CA PRO A 240 19.61 10.74 19.07
C PRO A 240 20.67 9.67 18.78
N GLU A 241 20.45 8.42 19.23
CA GLU A 241 21.40 7.31 19.04
C GLU A 241 21.23 6.62 17.68
N ILE A 242 20.11 6.83 16.99
CA ILE A 242 19.82 6.23 15.69
C ILE A 242 20.13 7.18 14.53
N GLU A 243 20.43 6.59 13.37
CA GLU A 243 20.53 7.34 12.13
C GLU A 243 19.14 7.66 11.58
N VAL A 244 18.79 8.94 11.49
CA VAL A 244 17.55 9.35 10.82
C VAL A 244 17.87 10.06 9.51
N ARG A 245 17.17 9.69 8.42
CA ARG A 245 17.23 10.42 7.14
C ARG A 245 15.87 10.49 6.49
N GLY A 246 15.56 11.59 5.78
CA GLY A 246 14.26 11.76 5.14
C GLY A 246 14.29 12.41 3.76
N VAL A 247 13.52 11.90 2.82
CA VAL A 247 13.19 12.57 1.55
C VAL A 247 11.73 13.00 1.60
N PHE A 248 11.48 14.27 1.34
CA PHE A 248 10.16 14.89 1.39
C PHE A 248 9.77 15.38 0.01
N ASP A 249 8.49 15.28 -0.33
CA ASP A 249 7.97 15.94 -1.53
C ASP A 249 8.26 17.45 -1.49
N SER A 250 8.80 17.98 -2.59
CA SER A 250 9.26 19.36 -2.63
C SER A 250 8.13 20.38 -2.47
N SER A 251 6.93 20.06 -2.96
CA SER A 251 5.74 20.92 -2.85
C SER A 251 5.22 20.96 -1.42
N GLN A 252 5.29 19.85 -0.69
CA GLN A 252 4.79 19.74 0.69
C GLN A 252 5.81 20.19 1.74
N ALA A 253 7.11 19.97 1.51
CA ALA A 253 8.19 20.37 2.40
C ALA A 253 8.27 21.89 2.64
N GLY A 254 7.69 22.69 1.74
CA GLY A 254 7.61 24.14 1.87
C GLY A 254 6.45 24.64 2.74
N SER A 255 5.49 23.78 3.07
CA SER A 255 4.29 24.16 3.81
C SER A 255 4.61 24.62 5.23
N LYS A 256 3.76 25.48 5.80
CA LYS A 256 3.97 26.12 7.11
C LYS A 256 4.16 25.10 8.24
N TYR A 257 3.43 24.00 8.18
CA TYR A 257 3.37 22.98 9.23
C TYR A 257 4.21 21.73 8.90
N SER A 258 4.95 21.74 7.79
CA SER A 258 5.81 20.62 7.43
C SER A 258 6.87 20.38 8.50
N GLN A 259 7.07 19.12 8.88
CA GLN A 259 8.16 18.70 9.76
C GLN A 259 9.56 18.88 9.11
N PHE A 260 9.64 19.13 7.79
CA PHE A 260 10.91 19.30 7.07
C PHE A 260 11.86 20.29 7.75
N LYS A 261 11.40 21.54 7.96
CA LYS A 261 12.24 22.60 8.56
C LYS A 261 12.59 22.33 10.01
N ARG A 262 11.69 21.66 10.74
CA ARG A 262 11.91 21.28 12.13
C ARG A 262 13.04 20.25 12.20
N LEU A 263 12.94 19.15 11.46
CA LEU A 263 13.97 18.11 11.40
C LEU A 263 15.31 18.67 10.94
N GLU A 264 15.32 19.48 9.88
CA GLU A 264 16.52 20.16 9.38
C GLU A 264 17.16 21.05 10.46
N GLY A 265 16.35 21.84 11.18
CA GLY A 265 16.82 22.73 12.25
C GLY A 265 17.45 22.01 13.44
N PHE A 266 17.05 20.76 13.71
CA PHE A 266 17.67 19.89 14.72
C PHE A 266 18.84 19.07 14.17
N GLY A 267 19.25 19.29 12.91
CA GLY A 267 20.40 18.64 12.30
C GLY A 267 20.11 17.25 11.73
N ILE A 268 18.84 16.83 11.65
CA ILE A 268 18.47 15.59 10.98
C ILE A 268 18.65 15.77 9.46
N PRO A 269 19.42 14.90 8.78
CA PRO A 269 19.56 14.96 7.34
C PRO A 269 18.21 14.73 6.63
N VAL A 270 17.63 15.81 6.10
CA VAL A 270 16.44 15.75 5.26
C VAL A 270 16.68 16.44 3.92
N LYS A 271 16.04 15.93 2.87
CA LYS A 271 16.13 16.45 1.50
C LYS A 271 14.75 16.64 0.91
N LYS A 272 14.63 17.64 0.04
CA LYS A 272 13.46 17.77 -0.83
C LYS A 272 13.72 16.96 -2.09
N ASP A 273 12.74 16.17 -2.50
CA ASP A 273 12.78 15.46 -3.77
C ASP A 273 12.96 16.45 -4.93
N LYS A 274 13.65 16.00 -5.99
CA LYS A 274 13.91 16.77 -7.21
C LYS A 274 13.29 16.14 -8.45
N GLY A 275 12.41 15.14 -8.25
CA GLY A 275 11.64 14.51 -9.29
C GLY A 275 10.74 15.50 -10.04
N LYS A 276 10.30 15.08 -11.24
CA LYS A 276 9.33 15.85 -12.04
C LYS A 276 7.89 15.65 -11.58
N GLY A 277 7.58 14.47 -11.04
CA GLY A 277 6.32 14.16 -10.39
C GLY A 277 6.38 14.44 -8.89
N LYS A 278 5.36 14.01 -8.18
CA LYS A 278 5.31 14.03 -6.71
C LYS A 278 6.12 12.87 -6.14
N LEU A 279 6.74 13.08 -4.98
CA LEU A 279 7.13 11.99 -4.09
C LEU A 279 5.88 11.56 -3.32
N HIS A 280 5.13 10.60 -3.86
CA HIS A 280 3.84 10.20 -3.32
C HIS A 280 3.92 8.99 -2.36
N HIS A 281 5.14 8.53 -2.04
CA HIS A 281 5.39 7.62 -0.92
C HIS A 281 4.94 8.16 0.43
N LYS A 282 4.58 7.22 1.31
CA LYS A 282 4.26 7.41 2.72
C LYS A 282 4.89 6.26 3.48
N VAL A 283 6.21 6.30 3.58
CA VAL A 283 7.03 5.15 3.97
C VAL A 283 7.96 5.50 5.12
N PHE A 284 8.00 4.61 6.10
CA PHE A 284 9.00 4.58 7.16
C PHE A 284 9.72 3.23 7.12
N ILE A 285 11.05 3.25 7.05
CA ILE A 285 11.89 2.05 7.07
C ILE A 285 12.70 2.09 8.35
N ILE A 286 12.57 1.09 9.19
CA ILE A 286 13.13 1.06 10.53
C ILE A 286 14.10 -0.12 10.62
N ASP A 287 15.34 0.17 11.01
CA ASP A 287 16.42 -0.79 11.24
C ASP A 287 16.72 -1.77 10.09
N ASN A 288 16.33 -1.44 8.85
CA ASN A 288 16.33 -2.36 7.70
C ASN A 288 15.59 -3.68 7.98
N LEU A 289 14.58 -3.64 8.87
CA LEU A 289 13.76 -4.77 9.28
C LEU A 289 12.28 -4.47 9.11
N THR A 290 11.82 -3.31 9.54
CA THR A 290 10.40 -2.97 9.52
C THR A 290 10.11 -1.93 8.45
N VAL A 291 9.05 -2.13 7.67
CA VAL A 291 8.50 -1.14 6.75
C VAL A 291 7.09 -0.81 7.17
N ILE A 292 6.78 0.48 7.22
CA ILE A 292 5.41 0.99 7.30
C ILE A 292 5.09 1.65 5.98
N THR A 293 3.99 1.25 5.34
CA THR A 293 3.43 1.92 4.16
C THR A 293 1.91 1.89 4.17
N GLY A 294 1.27 2.43 3.13
CA GLY A 294 -0.18 2.53 3.00
C GLY A 294 -0.59 3.86 2.38
N SER A 295 -1.86 4.21 2.57
CA SER A 295 -2.39 5.48 2.08
C SER A 295 -2.17 6.65 3.06
N TYR A 296 -1.75 6.34 4.28
CA TYR A 296 -1.70 7.28 5.40
C TYR A 296 -0.66 8.40 5.23
N ASN A 297 -1.10 9.66 5.25
CA ASN A 297 -0.18 10.80 5.38
C ASN A 297 -0.04 11.17 6.87
N PRO A 298 1.18 11.24 7.44
CA PRO A 298 1.41 11.62 8.84
C PRO A 298 1.04 13.07 9.16
N THR A 299 -0.26 13.31 9.29
CA THR A 299 -0.93 14.61 9.41
C THR A 299 -2.18 14.46 10.27
N ALA A 300 -2.67 15.56 10.87
CA ALA A 300 -3.89 15.52 11.68
C ALA A 300 -5.11 15.05 10.87
N SER A 301 -5.25 15.51 9.62
CA SER A 301 -6.32 15.05 8.73
C SER A 301 -6.25 13.55 8.45
N GLY A 302 -5.06 13.01 8.19
CA GLY A 302 -4.86 11.58 7.98
C GLY A 302 -5.17 10.74 9.22
N SER A 303 -4.88 11.26 10.42
CA SER A 303 -5.09 10.51 11.67
C SER A 303 -6.51 10.61 12.23
N GLU A 304 -7.19 11.73 12.00
CA GLU A 304 -8.43 12.07 12.74
C GLU A 304 -9.66 12.23 11.83
N ASN A 305 -9.50 12.30 10.50
CA ASN A 305 -10.59 12.71 9.61
C ASN A 305 -10.73 11.88 8.33
N ASN A 306 -9.64 11.60 7.63
CA ASN A 306 -9.65 10.83 6.38
C ASN A 306 -9.72 9.33 6.69
N ASP A 307 -10.32 8.56 5.77
CA ASP A 307 -10.18 7.11 5.78
C ASP A 307 -8.82 6.76 5.16
N GLU A 308 -7.91 6.25 5.97
CA GLU A 308 -6.57 5.88 5.55
C GLU A 308 -6.18 4.52 6.13
N ASN A 309 -5.15 3.88 5.57
CA ASN A 309 -4.62 2.65 6.12
C ASN A 309 -3.11 2.68 6.24
N ILE A 310 -2.61 1.85 7.15
CA ILE A 310 -1.21 1.45 7.22
C ILE A 310 -1.06 -0.08 7.22
N LEU A 311 0.04 -0.53 6.63
CA LEU A 311 0.55 -1.89 6.68
C LEU A 311 1.98 -1.84 7.25
N ILE A 312 2.22 -2.59 8.31
CA ILE A 312 3.52 -2.72 8.97
C ILE A 312 4.03 -4.14 8.74
N MET A 313 5.17 -4.26 8.08
CA MET A 313 5.80 -5.54 7.73
C MET A 313 7.17 -5.62 8.40
N HIS A 314 7.37 -6.59 9.29
CA HIS A 314 8.62 -6.81 10.01
C HIS A 314 9.51 -7.83 9.28
N ASP A 315 9.85 -7.50 8.03
CA ASP A 315 10.59 -8.36 7.10
C ASP A 315 11.85 -7.67 6.53
N GLU A 316 13.03 -8.25 6.78
CA GLU A 316 14.32 -7.72 6.31
C GLU A 316 14.42 -7.67 4.77
N GLY A 317 13.80 -8.63 4.08
CA GLY A 317 13.81 -8.71 2.63
C GLY A 317 13.05 -7.55 1.99
N ILE A 318 11.84 -7.28 2.47
CA ILE A 318 11.00 -6.16 2.07
C ILE A 318 11.64 -4.84 2.49
N ALA A 319 12.15 -4.73 3.72
CA ALA A 319 12.83 -3.53 4.20
C ALA A 319 14.04 -3.16 3.35
N ARG A 320 14.80 -4.15 2.88
CA ARG A 320 15.90 -3.92 1.93
C ARG A 320 15.40 -3.35 0.60
N LEU A 321 14.29 -3.84 0.03
CA LEU A 321 13.73 -3.30 -1.22
C LEU A 321 13.35 -1.82 -1.07
N TYR A 322 12.67 -1.46 0.02
CA TYR A 322 12.34 -0.07 0.32
C TYR A 322 13.57 0.79 0.63
N ALA A 323 14.60 0.24 1.29
CA ALA A 323 15.85 0.95 1.53
C ALA A 323 16.61 1.24 0.22
N GLU A 324 16.63 0.30 -0.73
CA GLU A 324 17.20 0.53 -2.06
C GLU A 324 16.49 1.69 -2.77
N GLU A 325 15.16 1.74 -2.70
CA GLU A 325 14.37 2.84 -3.26
C GLU A 325 14.67 4.17 -2.56
N PHE A 326 14.71 4.16 -1.23
CA PHE A 326 15.09 5.34 -0.44
C PHE A 326 16.47 5.87 -0.87
N PHE A 327 17.48 5.02 -0.99
CA PHE A 327 18.82 5.48 -1.36
C PHE A 327 18.92 5.95 -2.82
N ARG A 328 18.09 5.41 -3.72
CA ARG A 328 17.95 5.95 -5.09
C ARG A 328 17.44 7.39 -5.06
N LEU A 329 16.34 7.64 -4.35
CA LEU A 329 15.73 8.97 -4.20
C LEU A 329 16.65 9.93 -3.45
N TRP A 330 17.27 9.46 -2.37
CA TRP A 330 18.22 10.22 -1.56
C TRP A 330 19.42 10.71 -2.37
N LYS A 331 19.95 9.88 -3.27
CA LYS A 331 21.07 10.24 -4.15
C LYS A 331 20.65 11.24 -5.24
N ALA A 332 19.41 11.14 -5.73
CA ALA A 332 18.86 12.02 -6.76
C ALA A 332 18.45 13.41 -6.22
N SER A 333 18.19 13.50 -4.91
CA SER A 333 17.83 14.73 -4.19
C SER A 333 19.05 15.54 -3.76
#